data_AF-A0A7C7EFX8-F1
#
_entry.id   AF-A0A7C7EFX8-F1
#
_cell.length_a   1.000
_cell.length_b   1.000
_cell.length_c   1.000
_cell.angle_alpha   90.00
_cell.angle_beta   90.00
_cell.angle_gamma   90.00
#
_symmetry.space_group_name_H-M   'P 1'
#
loop_
_entity.id
_entity.type
_entity.pdbx_description
1 polymer ?
#
loop_
_entity_poly.entity_id
_entity_poly.type
_entity_poly.pdbx_seq_one_letter_code
_entity_poly.pdbx_strand_id
1 'polypeptide(L)'
;MLKEGYVRIPSGCAISGIIDRTGRLFSGQSIADSIATMHDRSNGLGGGFAAYGIYPDFKDYFAFHMFYDDLIAKQETENILKANYIVALEEKIPTRKTAHIKNAPLIYRYFAIPRPEKLKL
;
A
#
# COMPACT_ATOMS: atom_id res chain seq x y z
N MET A 1 6.59 -27.15 12.49
CA MET A 1 7.36 -25.91 12.77
C MET A 1 7.17 -25.59 14.26
N LEU A 2 8.24 -25.33 15.01
CA LEU A 2 8.14 -24.98 16.45
C LEU A 2 7.67 -23.52 16.60
N LYS A 3 6.95 -23.20 17.68
CA LYS A 3 6.40 -21.85 17.94
C LYS A 3 7.37 -21.01 18.80
N GLU A 4 7.35 -19.68 18.61
CA GLU A 4 8.06 -18.73 19.50
C GLU A 4 7.62 -18.97 20.96
N GLY A 5 8.59 -19.05 21.88
CA GLY A 5 8.38 -19.41 23.29
C GLY A 5 8.79 -20.83 23.67
N TYR A 6 8.86 -21.78 22.71
CA TYR A 6 9.49 -23.10 22.90
C TYR A 6 10.94 -23.13 22.41
N VAL A 7 11.26 -22.30 21.41
CA VAL A 7 12.61 -22.00 20.93
C VAL A 7 12.65 -20.50 20.60
N ARG A 8 13.81 -19.85 20.70
CA ARG A 8 13.98 -18.47 20.22
C ARG A 8 14.01 -18.49 18.69
N ILE A 9 13.04 -17.86 18.04
CA ILE A 9 12.98 -17.68 16.59
C ILE A 9 13.48 -16.27 16.28
N PRO A 10 14.77 -16.10 15.90
CA PRO A 10 15.34 -14.78 15.63
C PRO A 10 14.77 -14.11 14.38
N SER A 11 14.06 -14.84 13.52
CA SER A 11 13.33 -14.31 12.35
C SER A 11 12.05 -13.60 12.81
N GLY A 12 12.21 -12.39 13.34
CA GLY A 12 11.13 -11.50 13.75
C GLY A 12 11.07 -10.27 12.85
N CYS A 13 9.85 -9.84 12.53
CA CYS A 13 9.57 -8.64 11.73
C CYS A 13 10.46 -7.44 12.15
N ALA A 14 10.87 -6.64 11.18
CA ALA A 14 11.65 -5.43 11.39
C ALA A 14 10.88 -4.20 10.90
N ILE A 15 11.16 -3.04 11.48
CA ILE A 15 10.45 -1.78 11.22
C ILE A 15 11.49 -0.69 10.98
N SER A 16 11.24 0.16 9.97
CA SER A 16 11.94 1.43 9.75
C SER A 16 10.95 2.55 9.50
N GLY A 17 11.35 3.76 9.83
CA GLY A 17 10.60 4.98 9.58
C GLY A 17 11.55 6.14 9.31
N ILE A 18 11.17 6.99 8.38
CA ILE A 18 11.89 8.20 8.02
C ILE A 18 10.89 9.33 7.80
N ILE A 19 11.22 10.53 8.27
CA ILE A 19 10.40 11.73 8.10
C ILE A 19 11.31 12.93 7.88
N ASP A 20 11.00 13.75 6.87
CA ASP A 20 11.57 15.09 6.76
C ASP A 20 10.69 16.06 7.56
N ARG A 21 11.21 16.57 8.68
CA ARG A 21 10.49 17.49 9.57
C ARG A 21 10.25 18.87 8.96
N THR A 22 10.92 19.20 7.85
CA THR A 22 10.68 20.44 7.10
C THR A 22 9.45 20.34 6.19
N GLY A 23 8.91 19.14 5.96
CA GLY A 23 7.77 18.91 5.08
C GLY A 23 8.11 18.87 3.59
N ARG A 24 9.41 18.90 3.23
CA ARG A 24 9.84 18.75 1.83
C ARG A 24 9.68 17.32 1.35
N LEU A 25 9.40 17.17 0.06
CA LEU A 25 9.41 15.87 -0.61
C LEU A 25 10.85 15.37 -0.74
N PHE A 26 11.04 14.07 -0.53
CA PHE A 26 12.29 13.37 -0.76
C PHE A 26 12.01 11.98 -1.34
N SER A 27 13.05 11.36 -1.92
CA SER A 27 12.90 10.07 -2.59
C SER A 27 12.55 8.95 -1.60
N GLY A 28 11.56 8.13 -1.96
CA GLY A 28 11.23 6.89 -1.24
C GLY A 28 12.34 5.82 -1.30
N GLN A 29 13.39 6.02 -2.11
CA GLN A 29 14.52 5.10 -2.18
C GLN A 29 15.21 4.96 -0.81
N SER A 30 15.30 6.03 -0.02
CA SER A 30 15.98 6.00 1.27
C SER A 30 15.33 5.02 2.27
N ILE A 31 14.00 4.96 2.32
CA ILE A 31 13.31 3.98 3.17
C ILE A 31 13.39 2.57 2.61
N ALA A 32 13.35 2.42 1.28
CA ALA A 32 13.52 1.12 0.62
C ALA A 32 14.90 0.51 0.92
N ASP A 33 15.97 1.30 0.81
CA ASP A 33 17.34 0.88 1.13
C ASP A 33 17.48 0.53 2.62
N SER A 34 16.87 1.33 3.51
CA SER A 34 16.84 1.03 4.94
C SER A 34 16.19 -0.32 5.22
N ILE A 35 15.03 -0.62 4.62
CA ILE A 35 14.33 -1.90 4.76
C ILE A 35 15.16 -3.06 4.21
N ALA A 36 15.86 -2.86 3.09
CA ALA A 36 16.66 -3.90 2.45
C ALA A 36 17.76 -4.47 3.35
N THR A 37 18.29 -3.67 4.30
CA THR A 37 19.30 -4.14 5.26
C THR A 37 18.76 -5.08 6.34
N MET A 38 17.44 -5.28 6.41
CA MET A 38 16.78 -6.10 7.44
C MET A 38 16.55 -7.55 7.03
N HIS A 39 17.23 -8.01 5.96
CA HIS A 39 17.01 -9.34 5.38
C HIS A 39 17.19 -10.47 6.41
N ASP A 40 18.27 -10.43 7.19
CA ASP A 40 18.62 -11.47 8.18
C ASP A 40 17.61 -11.59 9.35
N ARG A 41 16.74 -10.58 9.50
CA ARG A 41 15.67 -10.57 10.51
C ARG A 41 14.33 -11.03 9.95
N SER A 42 14.18 -11.13 8.64
CA SER A 42 12.91 -11.42 7.98
C SER A 42 12.78 -12.89 7.60
N ASN A 43 11.55 -13.33 7.36
CA ASN A 43 11.22 -14.66 6.85
C ASN A 43 10.76 -14.65 5.38
N GLY A 44 10.83 -13.48 4.73
CA GLY A 44 10.50 -13.34 3.31
C GLY A 44 9.00 -13.38 2.98
N LEU A 45 8.10 -13.37 3.98
CA LEU A 45 6.65 -13.39 3.74
C LEU A 45 6.09 -12.06 3.19
N GLY A 46 6.84 -10.96 3.33
CA GLY A 46 6.45 -9.66 2.79
C GLY A 46 7.30 -8.53 3.32
N GLY A 47 7.24 -7.38 2.63
CA GLY A 47 7.90 -6.15 3.02
C GLY A 47 7.26 -4.96 2.31
N GLY A 48 7.21 -3.81 2.98
CA GLY A 48 6.59 -2.60 2.46
C GLY A 48 6.59 -1.49 3.49
N PHE A 49 6.13 -0.31 3.09
CA PHE A 49 5.97 0.84 3.97
C PHE A 49 4.72 1.63 3.56
N ALA A 50 4.07 2.25 4.55
CA ALA A 50 3.11 3.31 4.30
C ALA A 50 3.85 4.63 4.13
N ALA A 51 3.35 5.52 3.28
CA ALA A 51 3.98 6.80 3.01
C ALA A 51 2.95 7.92 2.90
N TYR A 52 3.36 9.11 3.34
CA TYR A 52 2.60 10.35 3.20
C TYR A 52 3.31 11.25 2.19
N GLY A 53 2.54 12.03 1.43
CA GLY A 53 3.08 12.96 0.44
C GLY A 53 3.51 12.32 -0.89
N ILE A 54 3.16 11.06 -1.15
CA ILE A 54 3.55 10.34 -2.38
C ILE A 54 2.74 10.73 -3.63
N TYR A 55 1.67 11.50 -3.47
CA TYR A 55 0.79 11.98 -4.56
C TYR A 55 0.53 13.49 -4.43
N PRO A 56 1.53 14.35 -4.68
CA PRO A 56 1.38 15.79 -4.51
C PRO A 56 0.27 16.39 -5.40
N ASP A 57 0.09 15.86 -6.61
CA ASP A 57 -0.94 16.31 -7.55
C ASP A 57 -2.37 15.96 -7.10
N PHE A 58 -2.51 15.03 -6.15
CA PHE A 58 -3.78 14.59 -5.59
C PHE A 58 -3.86 14.83 -4.08
N LYS A 59 -3.18 15.88 -3.57
CA LYS A 59 -3.09 16.19 -2.13
C LYS A 59 -4.44 16.34 -1.41
N ASP A 60 -5.48 16.77 -2.13
CA ASP A 60 -6.82 17.03 -1.59
C ASP A 60 -7.78 15.84 -1.79
N TYR A 61 -7.27 14.71 -2.30
CA TYR A 61 -8.03 13.49 -2.56
C TYR A 61 -7.61 12.38 -1.59
N PHE A 62 -8.57 11.51 -1.25
CA PHE A 62 -8.21 10.22 -0.67
C PHE A 62 -7.56 9.35 -1.74
N ALA A 63 -6.44 8.72 -1.39
CA ALA A 63 -5.79 7.71 -2.22
C ALA A 63 -6.13 6.31 -1.68
N PHE A 64 -6.96 5.58 -2.41
CA PHE A 64 -7.26 4.17 -2.09
C PHE A 64 -6.34 3.27 -2.88
N HIS A 65 -5.47 2.50 -2.22
CA HIS A 65 -4.74 1.39 -2.84
C HIS A 65 -5.51 0.11 -2.59
N MET A 66 -6.12 -0.44 -3.64
CA MET A 66 -6.96 -1.64 -3.55
C MET A 66 -6.31 -2.80 -4.30
N PHE A 67 -6.36 -3.95 -3.65
CA PHE A 67 -5.80 -5.22 -4.13
C PHE A 67 -6.97 -6.18 -4.24
N TYR A 68 -7.28 -6.63 -5.46
CA TYR A 68 -8.40 -7.52 -5.72
C TYR A 68 -7.92 -8.90 -6.13
N ASP A 69 -8.59 -9.93 -5.64
CA ASP A 69 -8.33 -11.31 -6.05
C ASP A 69 -8.68 -11.54 -7.52
N ASP A 70 -9.79 -10.95 -7.98
CA ASP A 70 -10.28 -11.07 -9.35
C ASP A 70 -11.08 -9.85 -9.83
N LEU A 71 -11.61 -9.95 -11.06
CA LEU A 71 -12.40 -8.90 -11.70
C LEU A 71 -13.79 -8.71 -11.06
N ILE A 72 -14.37 -9.76 -10.48
CA ILE A 72 -15.68 -9.69 -9.82
C ILE A 72 -15.54 -8.88 -8.54
N ALA A 73 -14.53 -9.21 -7.71
CA ALA A 73 -14.21 -8.47 -6.50
C ALA A 73 -13.91 -6.99 -6.78
N LYS A 74 -13.19 -6.70 -7.88
CA LYS A 74 -13.00 -5.31 -8.34
C LYS A 74 -14.34 -4.64 -8.64
N GLN A 75 -15.17 -5.24 -9.49
CA GLN A 75 -16.42 -4.64 -9.93
C GLN A 75 -17.38 -4.37 -8.76
N GLU A 76 -17.54 -5.32 -7.85
CA GLU A 76 -18.40 -5.18 -6.68
C GLU A 76 -17.91 -4.08 -5.74
N THR A 77 -16.61 -4.04 -5.47
CA THR A 77 -16.00 -2.99 -4.63
C THR A 77 -16.14 -1.61 -5.27
N GLU A 78 -15.94 -1.52 -6.58
CA GLU A 78 -16.06 -0.26 -7.30
C GLU A 78 -17.49 0.27 -7.35
N ASN A 79 -18.49 -0.60 -7.41
CA ASN A 79 -19.88 -0.19 -7.31
C ASN A 79 -20.12 0.55 -5.99
N ILE A 80 -19.57 0.02 -4.89
CA ILE A 80 -19.66 0.66 -3.56
C ILE A 80 -18.84 1.95 -3.54
N LEU A 81 -17.61 1.94 -4.06
CA LEU A 81 -16.75 3.12 -4.08
C LEU A 81 -17.40 4.28 -4.86
N LYS A 82 -17.86 4.02 -6.10
CA LYS A 82 -18.44 5.02 -7.00
C LYS A 82 -19.82 5.50 -6.54
N ALA A 83 -20.55 4.70 -5.77
CA ALA A 83 -21.79 5.10 -5.12
C ALA A 83 -21.59 6.08 -3.95
N ASN A 84 -20.40 6.08 -3.32
CA ASN A 84 -20.12 6.91 -2.15
C ASN A 84 -19.11 8.04 -2.42
N TYR A 85 -18.30 7.92 -3.47
CA TYR A 85 -17.23 8.84 -3.80
C TYR A 85 -17.30 9.29 -5.28
N ILE A 86 -16.77 10.48 -5.54
CA ILE A 86 -16.45 10.96 -6.87
C ILE A 86 -14.98 10.60 -7.11
N VAL A 87 -14.72 9.68 -8.04
CA VAL A 87 -13.38 9.23 -8.41
C VAL A 87 -12.83 10.16 -9.50
N ALA A 88 -11.74 10.86 -9.21
CA ALA A 88 -11.05 11.74 -10.16
C ALA A 88 -10.09 10.96 -11.07
N LEU A 89 -9.43 9.93 -10.54
CA LEU A 89 -8.56 9.05 -11.30
C LEU A 89 -8.64 7.62 -10.77
N GLU A 90 -8.70 6.67 -11.70
CA GLU A 90 -8.57 5.23 -11.49
C GLU A 90 -7.45 4.73 -12.39
N GLU A 91 -6.47 4.03 -11.81
CA GLU A 91 -5.40 3.44 -12.60
C GLU A 91 -4.83 2.19 -11.94
N LYS A 92 -4.23 1.31 -12.76
CA LYS A 92 -3.42 0.19 -12.25
C LYS A 92 -2.15 0.73 -11.62
N ILE A 93 -1.77 0.21 -10.45
CA ILE A 93 -0.47 0.55 -9.85
C ILE A 93 0.63 -0.14 -10.69
N PRO A 94 1.62 0.60 -11.20
CA PRO A 94 2.73 0.02 -11.92
C PRO A 94 3.52 -0.95 -11.02
N THR A 95 3.79 -2.15 -11.53
CA THR A 95 4.60 -3.16 -10.85
C THR A 95 5.66 -3.74 -11.77
N ARG A 96 6.75 -4.24 -11.20
CA ARG A 96 7.76 -5.02 -11.92
C ARG A 96 7.40 -6.50 -11.83
N LYS A 97 7.18 -7.15 -12.96
CA LYS A 97 6.92 -8.60 -13.02
C LYS A 97 8.16 -9.37 -12.55
N THR A 98 7.95 -10.43 -11.76
CA THR A 98 9.01 -11.34 -11.30
C THR A 98 8.52 -12.78 -11.38
N ALA A 99 9.42 -13.74 -11.61
CA ALA A 99 9.05 -15.16 -11.70
C ALA A 99 8.55 -15.75 -10.37
N HIS A 100 8.87 -15.11 -9.24
CA HIS A 100 8.48 -15.55 -7.90
C HIS A 100 7.02 -15.20 -7.56
N ILE A 101 6.40 -14.27 -8.30
CA ILE A 101 5.01 -13.85 -8.08
C ILE A 101 4.15 -14.43 -9.19
N LYS A 102 3.44 -15.53 -8.90
CA LYS A 102 2.61 -16.26 -9.88
C LYS A 102 1.17 -15.77 -9.94
N ASN A 103 0.58 -15.45 -8.79
CA ASN A 103 -0.82 -15.06 -8.65
C ASN A 103 -0.89 -13.66 -8.03
N ALA A 104 -0.37 -12.66 -8.74
CA ALA A 104 -0.45 -11.28 -8.27
C ALA A 104 -1.93 -10.82 -8.29
N PRO A 105 -2.41 -10.14 -7.24
CA PRO A 105 -3.73 -9.53 -7.27
C PRO A 105 -3.80 -8.43 -8.33
N LEU A 106 -5.01 -8.02 -8.69
CA LEU A 106 -5.23 -6.79 -9.45
C LEU A 106 -5.00 -5.60 -8.51
N ILE A 107 -3.95 -4.82 -8.76
CA ILE A 107 -3.58 -3.69 -7.91
C ILE A 107 -3.97 -2.40 -8.60
N TYR A 108 -4.88 -1.65 -7.98
CA TYR A 108 -5.37 -0.38 -8.48
C TYR A 108 -5.22 0.71 -7.43
N ARG A 109 -5.10 1.96 -7.90
CA ARG A 109 -5.25 3.13 -7.06
C ARG A 109 -6.37 4.02 -7.57
N TYR A 110 -7.11 4.58 -6.62
CA TYR A 110 -8.20 5.50 -6.87
C TYR A 110 -7.95 6.78 -6.09
N PHE A 111 -8.07 7.92 -6.76
CA PHE A 111 -8.06 9.24 -6.15
C PHE A 111 -9.48 9.76 -6.11
N ALA A 112 -10.04 9.92 -4.92
CA ALA A 112 -11.47 10.18 -4.78
C ALA A 112 -11.80 11.11 -3.62
N ILE A 113 -12.92 11.82 -3.76
CA ILE A 113 -13.52 12.66 -2.71
C ILE A 113 -14.90 12.10 -2.34
N PRO A 114 -15.31 12.13 -1.06
CA PRO A 114 -16.65 11.69 -0.68
C PRO A 114 -17.70 12.53 -1.40
N ARG A 115 -18.80 11.90 -1.83
CA ARG A 115 -19.94 12.63 -2.38
C ARG A 115 -20.55 13.50 -1.28
N PRO A 116 -20.83 14.80 -1.55
CA PRO A 116 -21.47 15.68 -0.57
C PRO A 116 -22.72 15.08 0.05
N GLU A 117 -23.56 14.39 -0.76
CA GLU A 117 -24.79 13.75 -0.28
C GLU A 117 -24.58 12.66 0.78
N LYS A 118 -23.35 12.11 0.89
CA LYS A 118 -22.99 11.06 1.86
C LYS A 118 -22.40 11.62 3.14
N LEU A 119 -21.94 12.86 3.12
CA LEU A 119 -21.44 13.59 4.27
C LEU A 119 -22.63 14.24 4.97
N LYS A 120 -23.40 13.45 5.73
CA LYS A 120 -24.42 14.02 6.60
C LYS A 120 -23.72 14.92 7.63
N LEU A 121 -23.81 16.23 7.43
CA LEU A 121 -23.44 17.25 8.42
C LEU A 121 -24.62 17.48 9.37
#